data_AF-A0A0F8Z7A7-F1
#
_entry.id   AF-A0A0F8Z7A7-F1
#
_cell.length_a   1.000
_cell.length_b   1.000
_cell.length_c   1.000
_cell.angle_alpha   90.00
_cell.angle_beta   90.00
_cell.angle_gamma   90.00
#
_symmetry.space_group_name_H-M   'P 1'
#
loop_
_entity.id
_entity.type
_entity.pdbx_description
1 polymer ?
#
loop_
_entity_poly.entity_id
_entity_poly.type
_entity_poly.pdbx_seq_one_letter_code
_entity_poly.pdbx_strand_id
1 'polypeptide(L)'
;MTKRSTSDPSPRGTGLPAWAGLAIVLLAAGVVVLLAMLAISINERRWEAQRPAMVVKTIDPWESDNAVWGKNYPYEYDGYKRMAEDKTRTKFGGAFPRDYLDADPLQ
;
A
#
# COMPACT_ATOMS: atom_id res chain seq x y z
N MET A 1 -81.63 -15.66 31.59
CA MET A 1 -80.42 -16.52 31.61
C MET A 1 -79.61 -16.19 30.37
N THR A 2 -78.74 -15.18 30.44
CA THR A 2 -77.95 -14.71 29.29
C THR A 2 -76.53 -14.43 29.77
N LYS A 3 -75.68 -15.46 29.67
CA LYS A 3 -74.25 -15.34 29.95
C LYS A 3 -73.61 -14.51 28.85
N ARG A 4 -73.11 -13.33 29.19
CA ARG A 4 -72.23 -12.52 28.36
C ARG A 4 -70.88 -12.50 29.07
N SER A 5 -69.85 -13.02 28.41
CA SER A 5 -68.45 -12.59 28.50
C SER A 5 -67.53 -13.78 28.30
N THR A 6 -66.77 -13.76 27.20
CA THR A 6 -65.31 -13.84 27.21
C THR A 6 -64.81 -13.60 25.79
N SER A 7 -64.34 -12.38 25.51
CA SER A 7 -63.39 -12.16 24.42
C SER A 7 -62.01 -12.45 24.97
N ASP A 8 -61.37 -13.49 24.44
CA ASP A 8 -60.01 -13.87 24.81
C ASP A 8 -59.03 -12.89 24.15
N PRO A 9 -58.13 -12.22 24.88
CA PRO A 9 -57.18 -11.31 24.25
C PRO A 9 -56.13 -12.13 23.48
N SER A 10 -56.14 -12.01 22.16
CA SER A 10 -55.13 -12.59 21.28
C SER A 10 -53.72 -12.12 21.71
N PRO A 11 -52.71 -13.00 21.76
CA PRO A 11 -51.36 -12.59 22.10
C PRO A 11 -50.85 -11.65 21.00
N ARG A 12 -50.68 -10.37 21.34
CA ARG A 12 -50.04 -9.38 20.45
C ARG A 12 -48.64 -9.90 20.13
N GLY A 13 -48.37 -10.12 18.85
CA GLY A 13 -47.12 -10.68 18.34
C GLY A 13 -45.89 -9.98 18.93
N THR A 14 -44.82 -10.76 19.10
CA THR A 14 -43.51 -10.32 19.60
C THR A 14 -43.00 -9.12 18.80
N GLY A 15 -43.24 -7.92 19.31
CA GLY A 15 -42.65 -6.68 18.78
C GLY A 15 -41.18 -6.61 19.18
N LEU A 16 -40.31 -6.29 18.22
CA LEU A 16 -38.90 -6.03 18.48
C LEU A 16 -38.80 -4.99 19.62
N PRO A 17 -37.92 -5.22 20.61
CA PRO A 17 -37.84 -4.34 21.76
C PRO A 17 -37.29 -2.97 21.35
N ALA A 18 -37.75 -1.89 21.99
CA ALA A 18 -37.41 -0.52 21.61
C ALA A 18 -35.89 -0.23 21.57
N TRP A 19 -35.09 -0.99 22.32
CA TRP A 19 -33.62 -0.88 22.32
C TRP A 19 -32.96 -1.44 21.05
N ALA A 20 -33.65 -2.31 20.30
CA ALA A 20 -33.09 -2.93 19.09
C ALA A 20 -32.80 -1.87 18.00
N GLY A 21 -33.66 -0.86 17.87
CA GLY A 21 -33.42 0.26 16.96
C GLY A 21 -32.17 1.06 17.33
N LEU A 22 -31.99 1.36 18.62
CA LEU A 22 -30.81 2.05 19.12
C LEU A 22 -29.52 1.23 18.89
N ALA A 23 -29.57 -0.08 19.14
CA ALA A 23 -28.44 -0.97 18.91
C ALA A 23 -28.03 -1.01 17.43
N ILE A 24 -29.00 -1.06 16.50
CA ILE A 24 -28.74 -1.03 15.06
C ILE A 24 -28.09 0.30 14.65
N VAL A 25 -28.59 1.43 15.15
CA VAL A 25 -28.02 2.76 14.85
C VAL A 25 -26.58 2.87 15.34
N LEU A 26 -26.30 2.41 16.56
CA LEU A 26 -24.94 2.42 17.11
C LEU A 26 -23.98 1.52 16.33
N LEU A 27 -24.44 0.34 15.93
CA LEU A 27 -23.65 -0.58 15.11
C LEU A 27 -23.36 0.01 13.73
N ALA A 28 -24.36 0.60 13.07
CA ALA A 28 -24.20 1.26 11.78
C ALA A 28 -23.22 2.44 11.87
N ALA A 29 -23.34 3.27 12.91
CA ALA A 29 -22.40 4.36 13.18
C ALA A 29 -20.97 3.84 13.38
N GLY A 30 -20.79 2.76 14.15
CA GLY A 30 -19.50 2.10 14.34
C GLY A 30 -18.89 1.61 13.04
N VAL A 31 -19.67 0.95 12.18
CA VAL A 31 -19.23 0.48 10.86
C VAL A 31 -18.78 1.66 9.98
N VAL A 32 -19.56 2.74 9.93
CA VAL A 32 -19.20 3.94 9.15
C VAL A 32 -17.89 4.56 9.64
N VAL A 33 -17.69 4.65 10.96
CA VAL A 33 -16.44 5.16 11.55
C VAL A 33 -15.25 4.28 11.15
N LEU A 34 -15.38 2.95 11.22
CA LEU A 34 -14.31 2.04 10.81
C LEU A 34 -13.95 2.17 9.34
N LEU A 35 -14.96 2.30 8.46
CA LEU A 35 -14.75 2.51 7.03
C LEU A 35 -14.09 3.87 6.76
N ALA A 36 -14.47 4.93 7.48
CA ALA A 36 -13.84 6.24 7.37
C ALA A 36 -12.37 6.20 7.78
N MET A 37 -12.04 5.55 8.91
CA MET A 37 -10.65 5.37 9.35
C MET A 37 -9.81 4.60 8.32
N LEU A 38 -10.37 3.51 7.76
CA LEU A 38 -9.69 2.74 6.72
C LEU A 38 -9.48 3.58 5.45
N ALA A 39 -10.49 4.33 5.02
CA ALA A 39 -10.38 5.20 3.86
C ALA A 39 -9.29 6.27 4.04
N ILE A 40 -9.20 6.88 5.23
CA ILE A 40 -8.15 7.86 5.56
C ILE A 40 -6.77 7.19 5.49
N SER A 41 -6.60 6.02 6.11
CA SER A 41 -5.33 5.28 6.09
C SER A 41 -4.87 4.93 4.67
N ILE A 42 -5.79 4.45 3.83
CA ILE A 42 -5.48 4.14 2.42
C ILE A 42 -5.10 5.42 1.66
N ASN A 43 -5.87 6.49 1.87
CA ASN A 43 -5.64 7.75 1.20
C ASN A 43 -4.27 8.33 1.54
N GLU A 44 -3.90 8.36 2.83
CA GLU A 44 -2.60 8.84 3.30
C GLU A 44 -1.43 8.11 2.63
N ARG A 45 -1.46 6.77 2.59
CA ARG A 45 -0.44 5.98 1.90
C ARG A 45 -0.41 6.22 0.39
N ARG A 46 -1.56 6.50 -0.23
CA ARG A 46 -1.62 6.89 -1.65
C ARG A 46 -1.05 8.28 -1.88
N TRP A 47 -1.26 9.24 -0.97
CA TRP A 47 -0.69 10.58 -1.05
C TRP A 47 0.82 10.57 -0.90
N GLU A 48 1.37 9.73 -0.02
CA GLU A 48 2.82 9.50 0.08
C GLU A 48 3.39 8.96 -1.22
N ALA A 49 2.71 7.97 -1.83
CA ALA A 49 3.13 7.40 -3.12
C ALA A 49 3.02 8.40 -4.29
N GLN A 50 2.11 9.37 -4.20
CA GLN A 50 1.88 10.39 -5.23
C GLN A 50 2.80 11.61 -5.13
N ARG A 51 3.69 11.68 -4.14
CA ARG A 51 4.77 12.68 -4.13
C ARG A 51 6.01 12.04 -4.78
N PRO A 52 6.16 12.07 -6.12
CA PRO A 52 7.41 11.70 -6.74
C PRO A 52 8.51 12.57 -6.14
N ALA A 53 9.69 11.99 -5.92
CA ALA A 53 10.86 12.67 -5.36
C ALA A 53 10.95 14.08 -5.94
N MET A 54 10.67 15.08 -5.11
CA MET A 54 10.74 16.48 -5.54
C MET A 54 12.18 16.68 -5.99
N VAL A 55 12.36 16.93 -7.28
CA VAL A 55 13.65 17.29 -7.87
C VAL A 55 14.13 18.52 -7.11
N VAL A 56 15.02 18.32 -6.12
CA VAL A 56 15.45 19.36 -5.17
C VAL A 56 16.23 20.45 -5.91
N LYS A 57 16.90 20.08 -7.00
CA LYS A 57 17.68 20.97 -7.86
C LYS A 57 17.31 20.76 -9.32
N THR A 58 17.04 21.83 -10.05
CA THR A 58 16.86 21.80 -11.50
C THR A 58 18.04 21.09 -12.17
N ILE A 59 17.73 20.13 -13.05
CA ILE A 59 18.72 19.45 -13.91
C ILE A 59 18.62 20.09 -15.30
N ASP A 60 19.75 20.38 -15.92
CA ASP A 60 19.78 20.91 -17.27
C ASP A 60 19.30 19.86 -18.29
N PRO A 61 18.66 20.26 -19.41
CA PRO A 61 18.11 19.32 -20.39
C PRO A 61 19.12 18.34 -21.00
N TRP A 62 20.41 18.68 -20.97
CA TRP A 62 21.51 17.92 -21.57
C TRP A 62 22.62 17.59 -20.56
N GLU A 63 22.25 17.35 -19.31
CA GLU A 63 23.20 17.02 -18.25
C GLU A 63 23.79 15.61 -18.41
N SER A 64 25.11 15.52 -18.59
CA SER A 64 25.84 14.25 -18.76
C SER A 64 26.58 13.79 -17.50
N ASP A 65 26.78 14.67 -16.51
CA ASP A 65 27.45 14.30 -15.26
C ASP A 65 26.47 13.55 -14.33
N ASN A 66 26.68 12.24 -14.18
CA ASN A 66 25.91 11.38 -13.28
C ASN A 66 25.87 11.88 -11.82
N ALA A 67 26.90 12.60 -11.36
CA ALA A 67 26.90 13.17 -10.01
C ALA A 67 25.85 14.28 -9.82
N VAL A 68 25.50 15.01 -10.89
CA VAL A 68 24.43 16.02 -10.85
C VAL A 68 23.07 15.34 -10.66
N TRP A 69 22.83 14.24 -11.37
CA TRP A 69 21.62 13.42 -11.21
C TRP A 69 21.52 12.84 -9.78
N GLY A 70 22.64 12.38 -9.22
CA GLY A 70 22.70 11.82 -7.87
C GLY A 70 22.36 12.82 -6.74
N LYS A 71 22.36 14.13 -7.00
CA LYS A 71 21.90 15.14 -6.03
C LYS A 71 20.39 15.07 -5.78
N ASN A 72 19.61 14.65 -6.77
CA ASN A 72 18.16 14.51 -6.69
C ASN A 72 17.73 13.06 -6.39
N TYR A 73 18.56 12.08 -6.81
CA TYR A 73 18.28 10.65 -6.70
C TYR A 73 19.41 9.92 -5.95
N PRO A 74 19.60 10.20 -4.64
CA PRO A 74 20.75 9.68 -3.89
C PRO A 74 20.72 8.15 -3.75
N TYR A 75 19.54 7.55 -3.55
CA TYR A 75 19.42 6.09 -3.37
C TYR A 75 19.75 5.33 -4.67
N GLU A 76 19.29 5.84 -5.80
CA GLU A 76 19.55 5.31 -7.12
C GLU A 76 21.03 5.48 -7.49
N TYR A 77 21.61 6.64 -7.18
CA TYR A 77 23.03 6.91 -7.42
C TYR A 77 23.94 6.04 -6.54
N ASP A 78 23.54 5.76 -5.29
CA ASP A 78 24.25 4.79 -4.44
C ASP A 78 24.15 3.37 -5.00
N GLY A 79 23.02 2.98 -5.58
CA GLY A 79 22.89 1.75 -6.36
C GLY A 79 23.84 1.71 -7.56
N TYR A 80 23.87 2.79 -8.35
CA TYR A 80 24.76 2.92 -9.50
C TYR A 80 26.24 2.82 -9.11
N LYS A 81 26.67 3.50 -8.05
CA LYS A 81 28.06 3.45 -7.56
C LYS A 81 28.50 2.04 -7.16
N ARG A 82 27.59 1.22 -6.61
CA ARG A 82 27.89 -0.18 -6.28
C ARG A 82 28.19 -1.04 -7.52
N MET A 83 27.76 -0.63 -8.71
CA MET A 83 28.10 -1.33 -9.96
C MET A 83 29.59 -1.24 -10.31
N ALA A 84 30.35 -0.34 -9.67
CA ALA A 84 31.80 -0.30 -9.80
C ALA A 84 32.50 -1.49 -9.09
N GLU A 85 31.78 -2.26 -8.27
CA GLU A 85 32.33 -3.44 -7.61
C GLU A 85 32.51 -4.60 -8.61
N ASP A 86 33.76 -4.96 -8.89
CA ASP A 86 34.13 -5.98 -9.88
C ASP A 86 34.52 -7.34 -9.27
N LYS A 87 34.48 -7.49 -7.94
CA LYS A 87 35.03 -8.68 -7.26
C LYS A 87 34.07 -9.87 -7.20
N THR A 88 32.79 -9.66 -7.52
CA THR A 88 31.75 -10.68 -7.37
C THR A 88 31.93 -11.81 -8.37
N ARG A 89 32.03 -13.06 -7.89
CA ARG A 89 32.14 -14.27 -8.73
C ARG A 89 30.97 -15.23 -8.45
N THR A 90 30.43 -15.80 -9.51
CA THR A 90 29.39 -16.84 -9.50
C THR A 90 29.82 -18.00 -10.39
N LYS A 91 29.07 -19.11 -10.37
CA LYS A 91 29.41 -20.32 -11.13
C LYS A 91 29.62 -20.07 -12.63
N PHE A 92 28.89 -19.12 -13.22
CA PHE A 92 28.91 -18.89 -14.68
C PHE A 92 29.28 -17.45 -15.08
N GLY A 93 29.61 -16.59 -14.13
CA GLY A 93 29.89 -15.18 -14.40
C GLY A 93 30.15 -14.37 -13.14
N GLY A 94 29.95 -13.06 -13.22
CA GLY A 94 30.30 -12.14 -12.16
C GLY A 94 30.61 -10.76 -12.74
N ALA A 95 30.99 -9.82 -11.86
CA ALA A 95 31.38 -8.48 -12.28
C ALA A 95 32.87 -8.38 -12.65
N PHE A 96 33.64 -9.45 -12.44
CA PHE A 96 35.07 -9.46 -12.73
C PHE A 96 35.36 -9.51 -14.24
N PRO A 97 36.45 -8.88 -14.70
CA PRO A 97 36.89 -8.99 -16.09
C PRO A 97 37.20 -10.45 -16.44
N ARG A 98 36.67 -10.92 -17.58
CA ARG A 98 36.87 -12.29 -18.07
C ARG A 98 37.66 -12.26 -19.38
N ASP A 99 38.69 -13.08 -19.43
CA ASP A 99 39.34 -13.42 -20.69
C ASP A 99 38.60 -14.61 -21.30
N TYR A 100 37.95 -14.36 -22.44
CA TYR A 100 37.22 -15.39 -23.17
C TYR A 100 38.14 -16.23 -24.05
N LEU A 101 39.28 -15.68 -24.49
CA LEU A 101 40.24 -16.41 -25.33
C LEU A 101 41.04 -17.43 -24.51
N ASP A 102 41.37 -17.12 -23.26
CA ASP A 102 41.98 -18.10 -22.34
C ASP A 102 40.99 -19.20 -21.93
N ALA A 103 39.73 -18.81 -21.68
CA ALA A 103 38.70 -19.74 -21.21
C ALA A 103 38.14 -20.66 -22.32
N ASP A 104 38.01 -20.15 -23.55
CA ASP A 104 37.56 -20.90 -24.72
C ASP A 104 38.26 -20.39 -26.01
N PRO A 105 39.51 -20.83 -26.27
CA PRO A 105 40.31 -20.34 -27.39
C PRO A 105 39.82 -20.75 -28.78
N LEU A 106 38.81 -21.65 -28.86
CA LEU A 106 38.33 -22.23 -30.12
C LEU A 106 36.90 -21.81 -30.48
N GLN A 107 36.28 -20.91 -29.71
CA GLN A 107 35.01 -20.27 -30.02
C GLN A 107 35.12 -19.27 -31.17
#